data_AF-A0A150S288-F1
#
_entry.id   AF-A0A150S288-F1
#
_cell.length_a   1.000
_cell.length_b   1.000
_cell.length_c   1.000
_cell.angle_alpha   90.00
_cell.angle_beta   90.00
_cell.angle_gamma   90.00
#
_symmetry.space_group_name_H-M   'P 1'
#
loop_
_entity.id
_entity.type
_entity.pdbx_description
1 polymer ?
#
loop_
_entity_poly.entity_id
_entity_poly.type
_entity_poly.pdbx_seq_one_letter_code
_entity_poly.pdbx_strand_id
1 'polypeptide(L)'
;MAPHTNPIVITEFDRQRLTRLLEALRERPGGESPNLEALEIELERADVVKPHEIPPDVITMNSRAQLVDLDTKEELCVTVVFPGAAEVNSGRISVLAPMGLALLGCREAEEVEWP
;
A
#
# COMPACT_ATOMS: atom_id res chain seq x y z
N MET A 1 1.72 9.81 8.21
CA MET A 1 0.79 10.02 7.07
C MET A 1 -0.62 9.95 7.62
N ALA A 2 -1.56 10.78 7.15
CA ALA A 2 -2.95 10.65 7.57
C ALA A 2 -3.56 9.40 6.93
N PRO A 3 -4.50 8.72 7.60
CA PRO A 3 -5.23 7.60 6.99
C PRO A 3 -6.05 8.08 5.79
N HIS A 4 -6.31 7.16 4.86
CA HIS A 4 -7.16 7.37 3.71
C HIS A 4 -8.55 7.81 4.12
N THR A 5 -9.18 8.68 3.33
CA THR A 5 -10.55 9.13 3.62
C THR A 5 -11.51 7.94 3.59
N ASN A 6 -11.37 7.08 2.58
CA ASN A 6 -12.12 5.84 2.43
C ASN A 6 -11.29 4.64 2.93
N PRO A 7 -11.94 3.62 3.51
CA PRO A 7 -11.26 2.37 3.83
C PRO A 7 -10.62 1.72 2.61
N ILE A 8 -9.41 1.18 2.76
CA ILE A 8 -8.78 0.36 1.73
C ILE A 8 -9.59 -0.93 1.50
N VAL A 9 -9.65 -1.39 0.25
CA VAL A 9 -10.28 -2.67 -0.11
C VAL A 9 -9.19 -3.73 -0.28
N ILE A 10 -9.25 -4.81 0.48
CA ILE A 10 -8.23 -5.87 0.48
C ILE A 10 -8.85 -7.26 0.61
N THR A 11 -8.07 -8.29 0.24
CA THR A 11 -8.46 -9.67 0.56
C THR A 11 -8.15 -10.02 2.01
N GLU A 12 -8.90 -10.98 2.57
CA GLU A 12 -8.58 -11.57 3.87
C GLU A 12 -7.17 -12.18 3.90
N PHE A 13 -6.69 -12.73 2.77
CA PHE A 13 -5.35 -13.28 2.65
C PHE A 13 -4.27 -12.21 2.81
N ASP A 14 -4.41 -11.08 2.10
CA ASP A 14 -3.43 -9.98 2.20
C ASP A 14 -3.50 -9.30 3.55
N ARG A 15 -4.70 -9.12 4.12
CA ARG A 15 -4.88 -8.60 5.48
C ARG A 15 -4.09 -9.42 6.50
N GLN A 16 -4.29 -10.75 6.52
CA GLN A 16 -3.56 -11.62 7.45
C GLN A 16 -2.04 -11.56 7.26
N ARG A 17 -1.56 -11.47 6.01
CA ARG A 17 -0.12 -11.36 5.74
C ARG A 17 0.45 -10.03 6.20
N LEU A 18 -0.27 -8.92 5.99
CA LEU A 18 0.14 -7.59 6.41
C LEU A 18 0.10 -7.47 7.95
N THR A 19 -0.91 -8.02 8.62
CA THR A 19 -0.97 -8.08 10.09
C THR A 19 0.23 -8.83 10.67
N ARG A 20 0.54 -10.04 10.16
CA ARG A 20 1.72 -10.80 10.61
C ARG A 20 3.03 -10.07 10.35
N LEU A 21 3.12 -9.34 9.24
CA LEU A 21 4.28 -8.49 8.93
C LEU A 21 4.45 -7.38 9.97
N LEU A 22 3.36 -6.70 10.35
CA LEU A 22 3.37 -5.65 11.37
C LEU A 22 3.82 -6.20 12.73
N GLU A 23 3.25 -7.32 13.17
CA GLU A 23 3.63 -8.00 14.42
C GLU A 23 5.14 -8.33 14.43
N ALA A 24 5.64 -8.97 13.36
CA ALA A 24 7.04 -9.37 13.26
C ALA A 24 8.02 -8.19 13.21
N LEU A 25 7.60 -7.02 12.70
CA LEU A 25 8.43 -5.83 12.67
C LEU A 25 8.46 -5.10 14.01
N ARG A 26 7.36 -5.12 14.77
CA ARG A 26 7.28 -4.52 16.11
C ARG A 26 8.18 -5.20 17.13
N GLU A 27 8.39 -6.49 16.98
CA GLU A 27 9.32 -7.25 17.85
C GLU A 27 10.79 -6.89 17.60
N ARG A 28 11.11 -6.17 16.53
CA ARG A 28 12.49 -5.79 16.20
C ARG A 28 12.87 -4.46 16.84
N PRO A 29 14.16 -4.28 17.21
CA PRO A 29 14.68 -2.96 17.60
C PRO A 29 14.47 -1.95 16.47
N GLY A 30 13.82 -0.82 16.76
CA GLY A 30 13.44 0.17 15.75
C GLY A 30 12.17 -0.17 14.95
N GLY A 31 11.34 -1.09 15.46
CA GLY A 31 10.05 -1.49 14.89
C GLY A 31 8.93 -0.45 15.01
N GLU A 32 9.25 0.78 15.40
CA GLU A 32 8.32 1.90 15.49
C GLU A 32 8.57 2.82 14.29
N SER A 33 7.57 2.96 13.43
CA SER A 33 7.60 3.95 12.36
C SER A 33 6.20 4.50 12.07
N PRO A 34 6.07 5.77 11.66
CA PRO A 34 4.78 6.36 11.30
C PRO A 34 4.04 5.60 10.20
N ASN A 35 4.76 4.94 9.30
CA ASN A 35 4.16 4.15 8.22
C ASN A 35 3.62 2.81 8.72
N LEU A 36 4.25 2.20 9.74
CA LEU A 36 3.72 0.98 10.36
C LEU A 36 2.40 1.27 11.08
N GLU A 37 2.35 2.35 11.85
CA GLU A 37 1.14 2.80 12.56
C GLU A 37 0.02 3.13 11.56
N ALA A 38 0.34 3.88 10.50
CA ALA A 38 -0.64 4.21 9.47
C ALA A 38 -1.17 2.96 8.75
N LEU A 39 -0.30 1.99 8.41
CA LEU A 39 -0.75 0.73 7.82
C LEU A 39 -1.64 -0.07 8.77
N GLU A 40 -1.33 -0.13 10.07
CA GLU A 40 -2.19 -0.80 11.04
C GLU A 40 -3.58 -0.16 11.08
N ILE A 41 -3.66 1.17 11.19
CA ILE A 41 -4.93 1.91 11.19
C ILE A 41 -5.75 1.60 9.93
N GLU A 42 -5.10 1.53 8.76
CA GLU A 42 -5.78 1.14 7.52
C GLU A 42 -6.31 -0.30 7.57
N LEU A 43 -5.54 -1.26 8.08
CA LEU A 43 -5.96 -2.66 8.18
C LEU A 43 -7.08 -2.90 9.20
N GLU A 44 -7.17 -2.07 10.24
CA GLU A 44 -8.23 -2.13 11.24
C GLU A 44 -9.59 -1.72 10.66
N ARG A 45 -9.59 -0.73 9.76
CA ARG A 45 -10.81 -0.21 9.13
C ARG A 45 -11.09 -0.76 7.73
N ALA A 46 -10.17 -1.55 7.17
CA ALA A 46 -10.23 -2.05 5.80
C ALA A 46 -11.54 -2.79 5.49
N ASP A 47 -12.03 -2.61 4.27
CA ASP A 47 -13.11 -3.43 3.72
C ASP A 47 -12.53 -4.74 3.18
N VAL A 48 -12.90 -5.85 3.81
CA VAL A 48 -12.36 -7.16 3.50
C VAL A 48 -13.33 -7.92 2.62
N VAL A 49 -12.91 -8.12 1.38
CA VAL A 49 -13.73 -8.74 0.33
C VAL A 49 -13.10 -10.02 -0.18
N LYS A 50 -13.86 -10.84 -0.91
CA LYS A 50 -13.30 -11.99 -1.62
C LYS A 50 -12.44 -11.51 -2.80
N PRO A 51 -11.47 -12.31 -3.28
CA PRO A 51 -10.61 -11.90 -4.39
C PRO A 51 -11.35 -11.47 -5.67
N HIS A 52 -12.51 -12.07 -5.97
CA HIS A 52 -13.32 -11.73 -7.15
C HIS A 52 -14.23 -10.51 -6.95
N GLU A 53 -14.32 -9.98 -5.73
CA GLU A 53 -15.09 -8.80 -5.37
C GLU A 53 -14.20 -7.54 -5.33
N ILE A 54 -12.87 -7.69 -5.46
CA ILE A 54 -11.95 -6.55 -5.59
C ILE A 54 -12.27 -5.81 -6.89
N PRO A 55 -12.58 -4.50 -6.81
CA PRO A 55 -12.74 -3.69 -8.01
C PRO A 55 -11.44 -3.66 -8.83
N PRO A 56 -11.49 -3.81 -10.16
CA PRO A 56 -10.29 -3.92 -10.99
C PRO A 56 -9.48 -2.61 -11.05
N ASP A 57 -10.10 -1.49 -10.65
CA ASP A 57 -9.51 -0.16 -10.56
C ASP A 57 -8.78 0.10 -9.24
N VAL A 58 -8.84 -0.82 -8.25
CA VAL A 58 -8.23 -0.64 -6.93
C VAL A 58 -6.82 -1.24 -6.87
N ILE A 59 -5.88 -0.45 -6.38
CA ILE A 59 -4.51 -0.91 -6.11
C ILE A 59 -4.50 -1.77 -4.84
N THR A 60 -4.19 -3.05 -4.99
CA THR A 60 -3.98 -4.01 -3.89
C THR A 60 -2.54 -4.55 -3.91
N MET A 61 -2.21 -5.48 -3.01
CA MET A 61 -0.88 -6.09 -2.98
C MET A 61 -0.52 -6.75 -4.31
N ASN A 62 0.68 -6.47 -4.80
CA ASN A 62 1.22 -6.88 -6.10
C ASN A 62 0.51 -6.29 -7.33
N SER A 63 -0.39 -5.32 -7.14
CA SER A 63 -0.94 -4.54 -8.25
C SER A 63 0.14 -3.66 -8.87
N ARG A 64 0.11 -3.55 -10.20
CA ARG A 64 0.98 -2.67 -10.98
C ARG A 64 0.17 -1.48 -11.48
N ALA A 65 0.61 -0.28 -11.18
CA ALA A 65 -0.02 0.97 -11.58
C ALA A 65 0.94 1.83 -12.40
N GLN A 66 0.36 2.61 -13.31
CA GLN A 66 1.06 3.70 -13.99
C GLN A 66 0.64 5.00 -13.31
N LEU A 67 1.61 5.75 -12.83
CA LEU A 67 1.44 7.05 -12.23
C LEU A 67 1.93 8.10 -13.20
N VAL A 68 1.32 9.29 -13.12
CA VAL A 68 1.80 10.47 -13.83
C VAL A 68 2.12 11.51 -12.77
N ASP A 69 3.37 11.96 -12.73
CA ASP A 69 3.75 13.09 -11.90
C ASP A 69 3.07 14.35 -12.44
N LEU A 70 2.29 15.02 -11.60
CA LEU A 70 1.46 16.14 -12.04
C LEU A 70 2.27 17.39 -12.36
N ASP A 71 3.48 17.54 -11.80
CA ASP A 71 4.35 18.69 -12.01
C ASP A 71 5.24 18.49 -13.26
N THR A 72 5.85 17.32 -13.38
CA THR A 72 6.84 17.03 -14.43
C THR A 72 6.23 16.36 -15.67
N LYS A 73 5.03 15.78 -15.53
CA LYS A 73 4.38 14.92 -16.54
C LYS A 73 5.15 13.64 -16.87
N GLU A 74 6.10 13.25 -16.03
CA GLU A 74 6.79 11.98 -16.16
C GLU A 74 5.87 10.81 -15.77
N GLU A 75 5.97 9.72 -16.51
CA GLU A 75 5.24 8.49 -16.23
C GLU A 75 6.11 7.52 -15.41
N LEU A 76 5.56 6.97 -14.34
CA LEU A 76 6.22 5.99 -13.50
C LEU A 76 5.37 4.72 -13.38
N CYS A 77 5.97 3.57 -13.72
CA CYS A 77 5.35 2.27 -13.43
C CYS A 77 5.79 1.78 -12.05
N VAL A 78 4.83 1.58 -11.15
CA VAL A 78 5.08 1.05 -9.80
C VAL A 78 4.32 -0.24 -9.56
N THR A 79 4.86 -1.12 -8.74
CA THR A 79 4.17 -2.29 -8.20
C THR A 79 4.26 -2.26 -6.68
N VAL A 80 3.11 -2.26 -6.00
CA VAL A 80 3.07 -2.28 -4.52
C VAL A 80 3.35 -3.69 -4.04
N VAL A 81 4.39 -3.89 -3.24
CA VAL A 81 4.88 -5.23 -2.84
C VAL A 81 5.17 -5.31 -1.35
N PHE A 82 5.31 -6.52 -0.84
CA PHE A 82 5.80 -6.74 0.52
C PHE A 82 7.27 -6.31 0.66
N PRO A 83 7.74 -5.90 1.86
CA PRO A 83 9.11 -5.38 2.04
C PRO A 83 10.22 -6.29 1.53
N GLY A 84 10.09 -7.61 1.70
CA GLY A 84 11.08 -8.59 1.25
C GLY A 84 11.18 -8.75 -0.28
N ALA A 85 10.27 -8.15 -1.04
CA ALA A 85 10.25 -8.20 -2.50
C ALA A 85 10.41 -6.81 -3.16
N ALA A 86 10.73 -5.79 -2.36
CA ALA A 86 10.96 -4.43 -2.82
C ALA A 86 12.28 -4.32 -3.59
N GLU A 87 12.24 -3.65 -4.72
CA GLU A 87 13.36 -3.42 -5.63
C GLU A 87 13.07 -2.14 -6.42
N VAL A 88 13.64 -1.02 -5.95
CA VAL A 88 13.32 0.32 -6.47
C VAL A 88 13.65 0.45 -7.95
N ASN A 89 14.77 -0.12 -8.40
CA ASN A 89 15.21 -0.07 -9.80
C ASN A 89 14.25 -0.77 -10.77
N SER A 90 13.41 -1.70 -10.30
CA SER A 90 12.39 -2.38 -11.10
C SER A 90 10.97 -1.83 -10.87
N GLY A 91 10.85 -0.70 -10.16
CA GLY A 91 9.57 -0.08 -9.81
C GLY A 91 8.79 -0.85 -8.75
N ARG A 92 9.42 -1.78 -8.01
CA ARG A 92 8.76 -2.57 -6.96
C ARG A 92 8.90 -1.86 -5.62
N ILE A 93 7.83 -1.21 -5.19
CA ILE A 93 7.82 -0.34 -4.01
C ILE A 93 7.19 -1.08 -2.83
N SER A 94 7.88 -1.07 -1.70
CA SER A 94 7.37 -1.64 -0.45
C SER A 94 6.08 -0.95 -0.01
N VAL A 95 5.09 -1.71 0.43
CA VAL A 95 3.88 -1.19 1.12
C VAL A 95 4.21 -0.39 2.38
N LEU A 96 5.42 -0.52 2.93
CA LEU A 96 5.89 0.27 4.09
C LEU A 96 6.66 1.54 3.68
N ALA A 97 6.94 1.74 2.39
CA ALA A 97 7.45 3.01 1.90
C ALA A 97 6.31 4.04 1.85
N PRO A 98 6.57 5.36 2.01
CA PRO A 98 5.53 6.39 1.98
C PRO A 98 4.62 6.27 0.74
N MET A 99 5.23 6.20 -0.45
CA MET A 99 4.51 6.02 -1.72
C MET A 99 3.71 4.70 -1.76
N GLY A 100 4.29 3.58 -1.33
CA GLY A 100 3.60 2.28 -1.39
C GLY A 100 2.40 2.19 -0.47
N LEU A 101 2.48 2.83 0.71
CA LEU A 101 1.37 2.92 1.64
C LEU A 101 0.28 3.86 1.12
N ALA A 102 0.69 5.00 0.55
CA ALA A 102 -0.24 5.97 -0.04
C ALA A 102 -0.99 5.35 -1.22
N LEU A 103 -0.36 4.50 -2.03
CA LEU A 103 -1.00 3.84 -3.16
C LEU A 103 -1.96 2.71 -2.78
N LEU A 104 -1.76 2.06 -1.64
CA LEU A 104 -2.59 0.92 -1.25
C LEU A 104 -4.04 1.38 -1.04
N GLY A 105 -4.97 0.80 -1.81
CA GLY A 105 -6.39 1.13 -1.76
C GLY A 105 -6.82 2.28 -2.66
N CYS A 106 -5.88 3.02 -3.27
CA CYS A 106 -6.20 4.04 -4.27
C CYS A 106 -6.86 3.44 -5.50
N ARG A 107 -7.65 4.27 -6.18
CA ARG A 107 -8.33 3.92 -7.43
C ARG A 107 -7.71 4.56 -8.66
N GLU A 108 -8.00 4.00 -9.83
CA GLU A 108 -7.69 4.64 -11.10
C GLU A 108 -8.25 6.07 -11.15
N ALA A 109 -7.43 7.00 -11.67
CA ALA A 109 -7.71 8.44 -11.74
C ALA A 109 -7.81 9.19 -10.39
N GLU A 110 -7.49 8.54 -9.27
CA GLU A 110 -7.33 9.23 -7.98
C GLU A 110 -5.96 9.92 -7.90
N GLU A 111 -5.95 11.16 -7.40
CA GLU A 111 -4.72 11.88 -7.09
C GLU A 111 -4.27 11.52 -5.68
N VAL A 112 -2.97 11.24 -5.53
CA VAL A 112 -2.38 10.85 -4.24
C VAL A 112 -1.10 11.65 -4.02
N GLU A 113 -0.96 12.19 -2.81
CA GLU A 113 0.23 12.90 -2.35
C GLU A 113 0.85 12.11 -1.20
N TRP A 114 2.17 12.07 -1.16
CA TRP A 114 2.93 11.44 -0.09
C TRP A 114 4.11 12.33 0.34
N PRO A 115 4.61 12.19 1.60
CA PRO A 115 5.71 13.00 2.13
C PRO A 115 7.07 12.75 1.48
#